data_AF-C1BGE1-F1
#
_entry.id   AF-C1BGE1-F1
#
_cell.length_a   1.000
_cell.length_b   1.000
_cell.length_c   1.000
_cell.angle_alpha   90.00
_cell.angle_beta   90.00
_cell.angle_gamma   90.00
#
_symmetry.space_group_name_H-M   'P 1'
#
loop_
_entity.id
_entity.type
_entity.pdbx_description
1 polymer ?
#
loop_
_entity_poly.entity_id
_entity_poly.type
_entity_poly.pdbx_seq_one_letter_code
_entity_poly.pdbx_strand_id
1 'polypeptide(L)'
;MACAEISDYRVGEVLLNRVMQEQLDEVPSDVPVVVSTKTQEVESDQEQKIVSQLAIMIRTIGDAIKKDGKLDDAIDGMVGKMTSQTSYWNLVEKVFEDSQITWERIAVLFYVAGRIAVKVVIANIPQLVKDILKWTLEYFRSKLLDWIQKHGGWMNSFAELARVQVEKMSPMSTWSSASILVFLGVILGSVITWKLARRT
;
A
#
# COMPACT_ATOMS: atom_id res chain seq x y z
N MET A 1 -0.14 -20.00 20.10
CA MET A 1 0.08 -18.64 19.57
C MET A 1 0.86 -18.63 18.24
N ALA A 2 1.85 -19.52 18.04
CA ALA A 2 2.59 -19.61 16.76
C ALA A 2 1.72 -19.86 15.50
N CYS A 3 0.62 -20.62 15.59
CA CYS A 3 -0.26 -20.83 14.43
C CYS A 3 -0.96 -19.56 13.92
N ALA A 4 -1.29 -18.63 14.83
CA ALA A 4 -1.91 -17.36 14.44
C ALA A 4 -0.89 -16.43 13.77
N GLU A 5 0.35 -16.43 14.27
CA GLU A 5 1.44 -15.64 13.68
C GLU A 5 1.73 -16.04 12.23
N ILE A 6 1.75 -17.35 11.97
CA ILE A 6 1.95 -17.90 10.62
C ILE A 6 0.75 -17.56 9.71
N SER A 7 -0.47 -17.63 10.24
CA SER A 7 -1.70 -17.32 9.48
C SER A 7 -1.79 -15.83 9.08
N ASP A 8 -1.57 -14.88 10.00
CA ASP A 8 -1.66 -13.46 9.68
C ASP A 8 -0.56 -13.00 8.70
N TYR A 9 0.65 -13.55 8.83
CA TYR A 9 1.72 -13.29 7.86
C TYR A 9 1.34 -13.81 6.47
N ARG A 10 0.87 -15.05 6.38
CA ARG A 10 0.44 -15.69 5.13
C ARG A 10 -0.69 -14.92 4.44
N VAL A 11 -1.71 -14.50 5.20
CA VAL A 11 -2.82 -13.69 4.66
C VAL A 11 -2.29 -12.37 4.09
N GLY A 12 -1.39 -11.68 4.80
CA GLY A 12 -0.77 -10.45 4.32
C GLY A 12 0.06 -10.65 3.06
N GLU A 13 0.83 -11.73 3.00
CA GLU A 13 1.65 -12.09 1.84
C GLU A 13 0.82 -12.38 0.59
N VAL A 14 -0.23 -13.20 0.73
CA VAL A 14 -1.14 -13.52 -0.38
C VAL A 14 -1.90 -12.27 -0.82
N LEU A 15 -2.37 -11.46 0.12
CA LEU A 15 -3.09 -10.23 -0.18
C LEU A 15 -2.22 -9.24 -0.96
N LEU A 16 -0.98 -8.99 -0.53
CA LEU A 16 -0.08 -8.10 -1.22
C LEU A 16 0.22 -8.60 -2.64
N ASN A 17 0.54 -9.89 -2.79
CA ASN A 17 0.78 -10.50 -4.09
C ASN A 17 -0.42 -10.32 -5.01
N ARG A 18 -1.64 -10.59 -4.51
CA ARG A 18 -2.87 -10.42 -5.27
C ARG A 18 -3.08 -8.99 -5.72
N VAL A 19 -2.95 -8.01 -4.82
CA VAL A 19 -3.12 -6.59 -5.14
C VAL A 19 -2.12 -6.13 -6.20
N MET A 20 -0.85 -6.52 -6.08
CA MET A 20 0.18 -6.18 -7.06
C MET A 20 -0.12 -6.81 -8.42
N GLN A 21 -0.52 -8.08 -8.46
CA GLN A 21 -0.86 -8.79 -9.69
C GLN A 21 -2.08 -8.21 -10.39
N GLU A 22 -3.18 -7.97 -9.66
CA GLU A 22 -4.39 -7.36 -10.20
C GLU A 22 -4.08 -6.01 -10.88
N GLN A 23 -3.18 -5.21 -10.30
CA GLN A 23 -2.78 -3.93 -10.90
C GLN A 23 -1.82 -4.07 -12.09
N LEU A 24 -0.96 -5.10 -12.09
CA LEU A 24 -0.09 -5.39 -13.23
C LEU A 24 -0.87 -5.90 -14.43
N ASP A 25 -1.90 -6.72 -14.20
CA ASP A 25 -2.78 -7.26 -15.24
C ASP A 25 -3.65 -6.17 -15.91
N GLU A 26 -3.88 -5.03 -15.26
CA GLU A 26 -4.56 -3.88 -15.86
C GLU A 26 -3.74 -3.19 -16.96
N VAL A 27 -2.43 -3.37 -16.97
CA VAL A 27 -1.56 -2.76 -17.98
C VAL A 27 -1.34 -3.76 -19.12
N PRO A 28 -1.69 -3.42 -20.38
CA PRO A 28 -1.35 -4.23 -21.52
C PRO A 28 0.18 -4.20 -21.71
N SER A 29 0.86 -5.14 -21.04
CA SER A 29 2.30 -5.33 -21.14
C SER A 29 2.57 -6.60 -21.94
N ASP A 30 3.37 -6.48 -23.00
CA ASP A 30 3.89 -7.63 -23.78
C ASP A 30 4.88 -8.50 -22.97
N VAL A 31 5.15 -8.14 -21.72
CA VAL A 31 6.04 -8.87 -20.81
C VAL A 31 5.21 -9.58 -19.74
N PRO A 32 5.19 -10.93 -19.71
CA PRO A 32 4.55 -11.67 -18.61
C PRO A 32 5.37 -11.47 -17.33
N VAL A 33 5.01 -10.47 -16.54
CA VAL A 33 5.61 -10.24 -15.22
C VAL A 33 4.91 -11.16 -14.23
N VAL A 34 5.40 -12.39 -14.12
CA VAL A 34 4.94 -13.29 -13.07
C VAL A 34 5.57 -12.85 -11.75
N VAL A 35 4.80 -12.15 -10.91
CA VAL A 35 5.08 -12.03 -9.47
C VAL A 35 4.92 -13.42 -8.87
N SER A 36 5.98 -14.22 -8.97
CA SER A 36 6.03 -15.57 -8.40
C SER A 36 7.00 -15.57 -7.22
N THR A 37 6.51 -15.11 -6.08
CA THR A 37 6.87 -15.80 -4.84
C THR A 37 6.09 -17.10 -4.81
N LYS A 38 6.67 -18.14 -4.22
CA LYS A 38 6.06 -19.44 -4.00
C LYS A 38 4.82 -19.26 -3.11
N THR A 39 3.69 -18.84 -3.69
CA THR A 39 2.47 -18.47 -2.97
C THR A 39 2.04 -19.69 -2.19
N GLN A 40 2.13 -19.63 -0.86
CA GLN A 40 1.40 -20.59 -0.03
C GLN A 40 -0.07 -20.35 -0.34
N GLU A 41 -0.70 -21.33 -0.99
CA GLU A 41 -2.13 -21.30 -1.18
C GLU A 41 -2.78 -21.14 0.19
N VAL A 42 -3.74 -20.24 0.24
CA VAL A 42 -4.53 -19.97 1.43
C VAL A 42 -5.22 -21.27 1.82
N GLU A 43 -4.99 -21.75 3.05
CA GLU A 43 -5.40 -23.11 3.45
C GLU A 43 -6.89 -23.22 3.77
N SER A 44 -7.59 -22.10 4.00
CA SER A 44 -9.02 -22.11 4.39
C SER A 44 -9.89 -21.17 3.55
N ASP A 45 -11.13 -21.59 3.30
CA ASP A 45 -12.17 -20.79 2.64
C ASP A 45 -12.38 -19.42 3.31
N GLN A 46 -12.22 -19.38 4.63
CA GLN A 46 -12.34 -18.17 5.42
C GLN A 46 -11.20 -17.19 5.11
N GLU A 47 -9.95 -17.64 5.15
CA GLU A 47 -8.80 -16.80 4.77
C GLU A 47 -8.91 -16.34 3.30
N GLN A 48 -9.42 -17.18 2.39
CA GLN A 48 -9.58 -16.81 0.99
C GLN A 48 -10.64 -15.71 0.82
N LYS A 49 -11.75 -15.82 1.55
CA LYS A 49 -12.78 -14.77 1.59
C LYS A 49 -12.24 -13.47 2.16
N ILE A 50 -11.43 -13.55 3.22
CA ILE A 50 -10.74 -12.39 3.82
C ILE A 50 -9.86 -11.70 2.77
N VAL A 51 -8.94 -12.44 2.13
CA VAL A 51 -8.06 -11.89 1.11
C VAL A 51 -8.86 -11.22 -0.01
N SER A 52 -9.94 -11.86 -0.48
CA SER A 52 -10.79 -11.32 -1.55
C SER A 52 -11.46 -10.00 -1.16
N GLN A 53 -12.01 -9.91 0.05
CA GLN A 53 -12.67 -8.70 0.52
C GLN A 53 -11.67 -7.56 0.75
N LEU A 54 -10.48 -7.84 1.29
CA LEU A 54 -9.45 -6.81 1.48
C LEU A 54 -8.93 -6.31 0.15
N ALA A 55 -8.74 -7.17 -0.85
CA ALA A 55 -8.31 -6.76 -2.18
C ALA A 55 -9.32 -5.77 -2.80
N ILE A 56 -10.63 -6.07 -2.73
CA ILE A 56 -11.69 -5.17 -3.20
C ILE A 56 -11.65 -3.82 -2.48
N MET A 57 -11.45 -3.83 -1.17
CA MET A 57 -11.44 -2.63 -0.36
C MET A 57 -10.21 -1.75 -0.61
N ILE A 58 -9.03 -2.36 -0.67
CA ILE A 58 -7.76 -1.71 -1.03
C ILE A 58 -7.91 -1.03 -2.39
N ARG A 59 -8.49 -1.75 -3.36
CA ARG A 59 -8.79 -1.21 -4.69
C ARG A 59 -9.73 -0.02 -4.61
N THR A 60 -10.83 -0.11 -3.86
CA THR A 60 -11.81 0.97 -3.71
C THR A 60 -11.18 2.24 -3.10
N ILE A 61 -10.38 2.09 -2.04
CA ILE A 61 -9.63 3.18 -1.41
C ILE A 61 -8.65 3.77 -2.44
N GLY A 62 -7.91 2.91 -3.14
CA GLY A 62 -6.97 3.30 -4.17
C GLY A 62 -7.59 4.09 -5.32
N ASP A 63 -8.74 3.66 -5.83
CA ASP A 63 -9.48 4.33 -6.90
C ASP A 63 -9.98 5.72 -6.46
N ALA A 64 -10.39 5.86 -5.19
CA ALA A 64 -10.74 7.15 -4.62
C ALA A 64 -9.52 8.10 -4.52
N ILE A 65 -8.33 7.58 -4.19
CA ILE A 65 -7.09 8.36 -4.10
C ILE A 65 -6.54 8.72 -5.49
N LYS A 66 -6.66 7.82 -6.47
CA LYS A 66 -6.17 8.01 -7.84
C LYS A 66 -6.82 9.20 -8.55
N LYS A 67 -8.06 9.55 -8.19
CA LYS A 67 -8.86 10.61 -8.83
C LYS A 67 -8.17 11.97 -8.90
N ASP A 68 -7.25 12.24 -7.98
CA ASP A 68 -6.57 13.53 -7.87
C ASP A 68 -5.21 13.61 -8.60
N GLY A 69 -4.74 12.51 -9.20
CA GLY A 69 -3.48 12.43 -9.97
C GLY A 69 -2.18 12.60 -9.15
N LYS A 70 -2.25 13.30 -8.02
CA LYS A 70 -1.13 13.61 -7.11
C LYS A 70 -0.39 12.38 -6.60
N LEU A 71 -1.10 11.26 -6.40
CA LEU A 71 -0.46 10.01 -6.00
C LEU A 71 0.47 9.49 -7.08
N ASP A 72 0.04 9.55 -8.35
CA ASP A 72 0.84 9.07 -9.48
C ASP A 72 2.05 9.97 -9.69
N ASP A 73 1.90 11.29 -9.56
CA ASP A 73 3.02 12.25 -9.62
C ASP A 73 4.04 12.00 -8.51
N ALA A 74 3.56 11.71 -7.29
CA ALA A 74 4.41 11.39 -6.15
C ALA A 74 5.17 10.08 -6.40
N ILE A 75 4.49 9.05 -6.90
CA ILE A 75 5.12 7.77 -7.26
C ILE A 75 6.15 7.96 -8.38
N ASP A 76 5.85 8.73 -9.42
CA ASP A 76 6.78 8.97 -10.54
C ASP A 76 8.06 9.67 -10.06
N GLY A 77 7.94 10.63 -9.14
CA GLY A 77 9.08 11.27 -8.48
C GLY A 77 9.90 10.33 -7.58
N MET A 78 9.36 9.17 -7.23
CA MET A 78 9.98 8.16 -6.34
C MET A 78 10.63 7.01 -7.10
N VAL A 79 10.03 6.54 -8.21
CA VAL A 79 10.51 5.40 -8.99
C VAL A 79 11.98 5.59 -9.41
N GLY A 80 12.35 6.80 -9.86
CA GLY A 80 13.73 7.10 -10.24
C GLY A 80 14.75 7.14 -9.08
N LYS A 81 14.29 7.13 -7.81
CA LYS A 81 15.14 7.19 -6.60
C LYS A 81 15.18 5.86 -5.86
N MET A 82 14.37 4.89 -6.25
CA MET A 82 14.22 3.61 -5.59
C MET A 82 15.28 2.63 -6.10
N THR A 83 16.47 2.72 -5.52
CA THR A 83 17.64 1.91 -5.91
C THR A 83 18.00 0.84 -4.88
N SER A 84 17.34 0.83 -3.73
CA SER A 84 17.61 -0.08 -2.62
C SER A 84 16.42 -0.24 -1.67
N GLN A 85 16.44 -1.31 -0.88
CA GLN A 85 15.50 -1.55 0.22
C GLN A 85 15.38 -0.34 1.17
N THR A 86 16.51 0.24 1.57
CA THR A 86 16.52 1.40 2.48
C THR A 86 15.83 2.61 1.86
N SER A 87 16.09 2.87 0.57
CA SER A 87 15.39 3.94 -0.15
C SER A 87 13.88 3.68 -0.26
N TYR A 88 13.47 2.42 -0.44
CA TYR A 88 12.07 2.03 -0.44
C TYR A 88 11.41 2.21 0.94
N TRP A 89 12.03 1.70 2.01
CA TRP A 89 11.48 1.84 3.37
C TRP A 89 11.36 3.30 3.79
N ASN A 90 12.33 4.15 3.47
CA ASN A 90 12.21 5.59 3.74
C ASN A 90 11.01 6.24 3.03
N LEU A 91 10.53 5.68 1.91
CA LEU A 91 9.31 6.14 1.26
C LEU A 91 8.07 5.59 1.95
N VAL A 92 8.10 4.31 2.32
CA VAL A 92 7.02 3.66 3.07
C VAL A 92 6.78 4.35 4.42
N GLU A 93 7.85 4.73 5.14
CA GLU A 93 7.77 5.43 6.42
C GLU A 93 7.03 6.77 6.31
N LYS A 94 6.99 7.41 5.13
CA LYS A 94 6.16 8.62 4.91
C LYS A 94 4.66 8.34 4.98
N VAL A 95 4.23 7.10 4.70
CA VAL A 95 2.84 6.66 4.91
C VAL A 95 2.50 6.58 6.41
N PHE A 96 3.52 6.46 7.26
CA PHE A 96 3.42 6.31 8.71
C PHE A 96 4.09 7.46 9.48
N GLU A 97 4.15 8.66 8.88
CA GLU A 97 4.98 9.80 9.35
C GLU A 97 4.68 10.28 10.79
N ASP A 98 3.51 9.95 11.34
CA ASP A 98 3.09 10.20 12.73
C ASP A 98 3.22 8.98 13.65
N SER A 99 3.92 7.93 13.21
CA SER A 99 4.07 6.64 13.90
C SER A 99 2.74 5.93 14.19
N GLN A 100 1.64 6.32 13.54
CA GLN A 100 0.35 5.67 13.71
C GLN A 100 0.15 4.60 12.64
N ILE A 101 0.15 3.35 13.09
CA ILE A 101 -0.29 2.24 12.26
C ILE A 101 -1.81 2.16 12.35
N THR A 102 -2.49 2.21 11.20
CA THR A 102 -3.93 2.00 11.07
C THR A 102 -4.20 1.05 9.90
N TRP A 103 -5.34 0.36 9.92
CA TRP A 103 -5.74 -0.51 8.81
C TRP A 103 -5.81 0.23 7.48
N GLU A 104 -6.26 1.49 7.48
CA GLU A 104 -6.32 2.35 6.27
C GLU A 104 -4.91 2.59 5.70
N ARG A 105 -3.91 2.85 6.55
CA ARG A 105 -2.52 3.05 6.10
C ARG A 105 -1.86 1.78 5.59
N ILE A 106 -2.16 0.64 6.21
CA ILE A 106 -1.73 -0.67 5.71
C ILE A 106 -2.33 -0.94 4.32
N ALA A 107 -3.62 -0.65 4.14
CA ALA A 107 -4.29 -0.76 2.84
C ALA A 107 -3.68 0.16 1.79
N VAL A 108 -3.40 1.42 2.14
CA VAL A 108 -2.72 2.39 1.25
C VAL A 108 -1.32 1.90 0.87
N LEU A 109 -0.54 1.38 1.81
CA LEU A 109 0.79 0.82 1.52
C LEU A 109 0.70 -0.28 0.47
N PHE A 110 -0.23 -1.23 0.63
CA PHE A 110 -0.38 -2.35 -0.31
C PHE A 110 -0.82 -1.87 -1.69
N TYR A 111 -1.74 -0.90 -1.75
CA TYR A 111 -2.14 -0.26 -3.01
C TYR A 111 -0.95 0.42 -3.70
N VAL A 112 -0.19 1.22 -2.96
CA VAL A 112 0.96 1.99 -3.49
C VAL A 112 2.07 1.06 -3.96
N ALA A 113 2.34 -0.04 -3.26
CA ALA A 113 3.30 -1.06 -3.70
C ALA A 113 2.95 -1.62 -5.09
N GLY A 114 1.68 -1.92 -5.35
CA GLY A 114 1.20 -2.32 -6.68
C GLY A 114 1.38 -1.22 -7.73
N ARG A 115 1.07 0.04 -7.40
CA ARG A 115 1.21 1.15 -8.37
C ARG A 115 2.67 1.40 -8.73
N ILE A 116 3.57 1.29 -7.75
CA ILE A 116 5.01 1.35 -8.00
C ILE A 116 5.43 0.17 -8.90
N ALA A 117 4.94 -1.05 -8.65
CA ALA A 117 5.21 -2.21 -9.50
C ALA A 117 4.79 -1.96 -10.96
N VAL A 118 3.60 -1.42 -11.18
CA VAL A 118 3.14 -1.01 -12.51
C VAL A 118 4.07 0.00 -13.16
N LYS A 119 4.47 1.05 -12.42
CA LYS A 119 5.34 2.11 -12.95
C LYS A 119 6.73 1.61 -13.30
N VAL A 120 7.31 0.68 -12.54
CA VAL A 120 8.63 0.11 -12.87
C VAL A 120 8.57 -0.79 -14.10
N VAL A 121 7.44 -1.47 -14.35
CA VAL A 121 7.23 -2.22 -15.60
C VAL A 121 7.12 -1.27 -16.79
N ILE A 122 6.33 -0.20 -16.67
CA ILE A 122 6.21 0.85 -17.70
C ILE A 122 7.58 1.51 -17.97
N ALA A 123 8.43 1.66 -16.94
CA ALA A 123 9.78 2.18 -17.06
C ALA A 123 10.80 1.18 -17.65
N ASN A 124 10.37 -0.02 -18.10
CA ASN A 124 11.22 -1.11 -18.59
C ASN A 124 12.21 -1.66 -17.55
N ILE A 125 11.81 -1.71 -16.27
CA ILE A 125 12.58 -2.30 -15.16
C ILE A 125 11.76 -3.39 -14.44
N PRO A 126 11.24 -4.42 -15.14
CA PRO A 126 10.34 -5.43 -14.56
C PRO A 126 10.98 -6.27 -13.44
N GLN A 127 12.31 -6.36 -13.38
CA GLN A 127 13.04 -7.05 -12.30
C GLN A 127 12.75 -6.44 -10.93
N LEU A 128 12.50 -5.12 -10.88
CA LEU A 128 12.28 -4.38 -9.65
C LEU A 128 10.92 -4.73 -9.00
N VAL A 129 9.99 -5.34 -9.75
CA VAL A 129 8.70 -5.79 -9.20
C VAL A 129 8.88 -6.82 -8.09
N LYS A 130 9.80 -7.79 -8.29
CA LYS A 130 10.10 -8.81 -7.27
C LYS A 130 10.76 -8.20 -6.04
N ASP A 131 11.61 -7.21 -6.24
CA ASP A 131 12.26 -6.47 -5.16
C ASP A 131 11.26 -5.63 -4.38
N ILE A 132 10.32 -4.95 -5.04
CA ILE A 132 9.24 -4.20 -4.38
C ILE A 132 8.40 -5.12 -3.51
N LEU A 133 7.97 -6.26 -4.06
CA LEU A 133 7.23 -7.26 -3.29
C LEU A 133 8.03 -7.67 -2.05
N LYS A 134 9.28 -8.09 -2.25
CA LYS A 134 10.17 -8.53 -1.17
C LYS A 134 10.34 -7.47 -0.10
N TRP A 135 10.70 -6.24 -0.47
CA TRP A 135 10.93 -5.16 0.48
C TRP A 135 9.66 -4.77 1.24
N THR A 136 8.50 -4.85 0.59
CA THR A 136 7.20 -4.62 1.23
C THR A 136 6.89 -5.72 2.24
N LEU A 137 7.12 -7.00 1.90
CA LEU A 137 6.93 -8.12 2.82
C LEU A 137 7.89 -8.07 4.02
N GLU A 138 9.13 -7.68 3.80
CA GLU A 138 10.11 -7.49 4.87
C GLU A 138 9.70 -6.33 5.80
N TYR A 139 9.18 -5.23 5.25
CA TYR A 139 8.62 -4.13 6.05
C TYR A 139 7.40 -4.59 6.84
N PHE A 140 6.46 -5.26 6.17
CA PHE A 140 5.25 -5.81 6.75
C PHE A 140 5.57 -6.73 7.93
N ARG A 141 6.46 -7.70 7.74
CA ARG A 141 6.89 -8.64 8.78
C ARG A 141 7.56 -7.93 9.96
N SER A 142 8.40 -6.93 9.69
CA SER A 142 9.22 -6.28 10.72
C SER A 142 8.49 -5.17 11.49
N LYS A 143 7.50 -4.50 10.88
CA LYS A 143 6.86 -3.30 11.44
C LYS A 143 5.35 -3.42 11.66
N LEU A 144 4.66 -4.19 10.83
CA LEU A 144 3.19 -4.18 10.79
C LEU A 144 2.58 -5.43 11.42
N LEU A 145 3.23 -6.59 11.29
CA LEU A 145 2.68 -7.89 11.70
C LEU A 145 2.33 -7.94 13.20
N ASP A 146 3.21 -7.45 14.07
CA ASP A 146 2.95 -7.39 15.52
C ASP A 146 1.75 -6.49 15.85
N TRP A 147 1.60 -5.35 15.17
CA TRP A 147 0.45 -4.46 15.35
C TRP A 147 -0.86 -5.12 14.91
N ILE A 148 -0.85 -5.80 13.77
CA ILE A 148 -2.00 -6.52 13.21
C ILE A 148 -2.51 -7.57 14.18
N GLN A 149 -1.59 -8.36 14.74
CA GLN A 149 -1.93 -9.39 15.72
C GLN A 149 -2.52 -8.78 17.00
N LYS A 150 -1.93 -7.69 17.50
CA LYS A 150 -2.44 -6.95 18.66
C LYS A 150 -3.82 -6.33 18.42
N HIS A 151 -4.19 -6.10 17.16
CA HIS A 151 -5.48 -5.54 16.76
C HIS A 151 -6.47 -6.61 16.26
N GLY A 152 -6.27 -7.88 16.64
CA GLY A 152 -7.23 -8.96 16.36
C GLY A 152 -7.05 -9.64 14.99
N GLY A 153 -5.91 -9.43 14.34
CA GLY A 153 -5.56 -10.04 13.06
C GLY A 153 -6.38 -9.49 11.89
N TRP A 154 -6.15 -10.06 10.70
CA TRP A 154 -6.83 -9.60 9.48
C TRP A 154 -8.35 -9.78 9.53
N MET A 155 -8.87 -10.71 10.33
CA MET A 155 -10.31 -10.89 10.49
C MET A 155 -11.00 -9.69 11.15
N ASN A 156 -10.33 -8.99 12.07
CA ASN A 156 -10.89 -7.80 12.72
C ASN A 156 -10.78 -6.55 11.84
N SER A 157 -9.85 -6.54 10.88
CA SER A 157 -9.64 -5.40 9.98
C SER A 157 -10.88 -5.00 9.18
N PHE A 158 -11.74 -5.96 8.81
CA PHE A 158 -12.97 -5.68 8.05
C PHE A 158 -13.95 -4.81 8.79
N ALA A 159 -14.18 -5.09 10.07
CA ALA A 159 -15.16 -4.37 10.86
C ALA A 159 -14.75 -2.90 10.99
N GLU A 160 -13.46 -2.66 11.21
CA GLU A 160 -12.90 -1.32 11.33
C GLU A 160 -12.88 -0.58 10.00
N LEU A 161 -12.42 -1.20 8.92
CA LEU A 161 -12.37 -0.55 7.61
C LEU A 161 -13.77 -0.31 7.03
N ALA A 162 -14.72 -1.23 7.23
CA ALA A 162 -16.11 -1.03 6.82
C ALA A 162 -16.80 0.08 7.63
N ARG A 163 -16.50 0.21 8.93
CA ARG A 163 -16.98 1.33 9.75
C ARG A 163 -16.49 2.68 9.24
N VAL A 164 -15.19 2.79 8.95
CA VAL A 164 -14.59 4.00 8.39
C VAL A 164 -15.26 4.38 7.06
N GLN A 165 -15.57 3.41 6.20
CA GLN A 165 -16.26 3.66 4.94
C GLN A 165 -17.71 4.14 5.13
N VAL A 166 -18.45 3.58 6.10
CA VAL A 166 -19.85 3.95 6.40
C VAL A 166 -19.93 5.34 7.07
N GLU A 167 -19.01 5.66 7.97
CA GLU A 167 -18.97 6.96 8.66
C GLU A 167 -18.55 8.10 7.72
N LYS A 168 -17.67 7.80 6.75
CA LYS A 168 -17.23 8.73 5.69
C LYS A 168 -18.30 8.94 4.59
N MET A 169 -19.44 8.27 4.62
CA MET A 169 -20.59 8.43 3.71
C MET A 169 -21.78 9.20 4.32
N SER A 170 -21.52 10.27 5.08
CA SER A 170 -22.53 11.32 5.31
C SER A 170 -22.55 12.29 4.10
N PRO A 171 -23.69 12.93 3.76
CA PRO A 171 -23.89 13.49 2.43
C PRO A 171 -23.00 14.71 2.15
N MET A 172 -22.02 14.49 1.26
CA MET A 172 -21.61 15.35 0.14
C MET A 172 -21.84 16.87 0.31
N SER A 173 -20.84 17.60 0.80
CA SER A 173 -20.54 18.96 0.29
C SER A 173 -19.16 19.53 0.65
N THR A 174 -18.35 18.88 1.50
CA THR A 174 -17.07 19.46 1.97
C THR A 174 -15.82 18.60 1.72
N TRP A 175 -15.93 17.58 0.86
CA TRP A 175 -14.85 16.59 0.63
C TRP A 175 -13.81 17.00 -0.44
N SER A 176 -14.01 18.08 -1.19
CA SER A 176 -13.17 18.34 -2.38
C SER A 176 -11.74 18.80 -2.09
N SER A 177 -11.34 19.04 -0.84
CA SER A 177 -10.03 19.68 -0.62
C SER A 177 -9.39 19.42 0.75
N ALA A 178 -10.14 19.36 1.85
CA ALA A 178 -9.52 19.40 3.17
C ALA A 178 -8.71 18.13 3.53
N SER A 179 -9.21 16.92 3.25
CA SER A 179 -8.49 15.70 3.65
C SER A 179 -7.30 15.38 2.75
N ILE A 180 -7.42 15.62 1.44
CA ILE A 180 -6.31 15.39 0.49
C ILE A 180 -5.21 16.46 0.64
N LEU A 181 -5.54 17.67 1.10
CA LEU A 181 -4.56 18.72 1.40
C LEU A 181 -3.78 18.46 2.70
N VAL A 182 -4.33 17.74 3.68
CA VAL A 182 -3.55 17.32 4.85
C VAL A 182 -2.50 16.27 4.46
N PHE A 183 -2.85 15.31 3.59
CA PHE A 183 -1.92 14.26 3.13
C PHE A 183 -0.83 14.73 2.14
N LEU A 184 -1.00 15.88 1.47
CA LEU A 184 0.00 16.45 0.55
C LEU A 184 0.66 17.74 1.04
N GLY A 185 0.04 18.44 1.98
CA GLY A 185 0.60 19.66 2.59
C GLY A 185 1.85 19.39 3.42
N VAL A 186 1.92 18.23 4.08
CA VAL A 186 3.10 17.80 4.86
C VAL A 186 4.27 17.43 3.93
N ILE A 187 3.99 16.86 2.75
CA ILE A 187 5.01 16.48 1.76
C ILE A 187 5.56 17.69 0.98
N LEU A 188 4.75 18.72 0.70
CA LEU A 188 5.22 19.94 0.03
C LEU A 188 5.74 21.02 0.99
N GLY A 189 5.23 21.09 2.22
CA GLY A 189 5.72 22.04 3.24
C GLY A 189 7.19 21.82 3.59
N SER A 190 7.63 20.56 3.64
CA SER A 190 9.02 20.16 3.86
C SER A 190 9.94 20.42 2.66
N VAL A 191 9.42 20.42 1.43
CA VAL A 191 10.21 20.73 0.21
C VAL A 191 10.37 22.23 0.00
N ILE A 192 9.35 23.04 0.34
CA ILE A 192 9.41 24.50 0.20
C ILE A 192 10.31 25.12 1.29
N THR A 193 10.19 24.66 2.53
CA THR A 193 11.09 25.10 3.63
C THR A 193 12.55 24.74 3.35
N TRP A 194 12.82 23.56 2.79
CA TRP A 194 14.17 23.15 2.40
C TRP A 194 14.77 23.95 1.22
N LYS A 195 13.94 24.43 0.30
CA LYS A 195 14.39 25.23 -0.86
C LYS A 195 14.69 26.70 -0.50
N LEU A 196 14.06 27.23 0.56
CA LEU A 196 14.35 28.56 1.10
C LEU A 196 15.59 28.57 2.00
N ALA A 197 15.81 27.51 2.79
CA ALA A 197 17.00 27.37 3.64
C ALA A 197 18.34 27.20 2.86
N ARG A 198 18.29 27.01 1.54
CA ARG A 198 19.48 26.92 0.66
C ARG A 198 19.78 28.21 -0.11
N ARG A 199 19.00 29.28 0.07
CA ARG A 199 19.17 30.54 -0.68
C ARG A 199 19.46 31.77 0.18
N THR A 200 19.72 31.58 1.47
CA THR A 200 20.35 32.53 2.39
C THR A 200 21.59 31.87 2.96
#